data_AF-A0A538S0S6-F1
#
_entry.id   AF-A0A538S0S6-F1
#
_cell.length_a   1.000
_cell.length_b   1.000
_cell.length_c   1.000
_cell.angle_alpha   90.00
_cell.angle_beta   90.00
_cell.angle_gamma   90.00
#
_symmetry.space_group_name_H-M   'P 1'
#
loop_
_entity.id
_entity.type
_entity.pdbx_description
1 polymer ?
#
loop_
_entity_poly.entity_id
_entity_poly.type
_entity_poly.pdbx_seq_one_letter_code
_entity_poly.pdbx_strand_id
1 'polypeptide(L)'
;MTGDPFRPLGDQAVLASFADEAAELRFARAVRRRQPTWVQDVVLAYTTVAVFFNLDDINYAAAAAELQQSSPLDVSAPPEEGRLHSIPCCYEYQLDLARVAE
;
A
#
# COMPACT_ATOMS: atom_id res chain seq x y z
N MET A 1 -15.83 5.91 10.62
CA MET A 1 -14.58 6.24 11.33
C MET A 1 -13.88 7.34 10.53
N THR A 2 -13.98 8.58 10.99
CA THR A 2 -13.40 9.75 10.30
C THR A 2 -12.14 10.15 11.06
N GLY A 3 -11.05 9.41 10.87
CA GLY A 3 -9.73 9.75 11.39
C GLY A 3 -8.81 10.14 10.23
N ASP A 4 -7.75 10.88 10.53
CA ASP A 4 -6.69 11.19 9.57
C ASP A 4 -6.20 9.89 8.90
N PRO A 5 -6.28 9.75 7.56
CA PRO A 5 -5.84 8.56 6.86
C PRO A 5 -4.32 8.37 6.95
N PHE A 6 -3.56 9.43 7.23
CA PHE A 6 -2.11 9.39 7.37
C PHE A 6 -1.69 9.48 8.83
N ARG A 7 -0.82 8.56 9.26
CA ARG A 7 -0.31 8.49 10.63
C ARG A 7 1.20 8.25 10.60
N PRO A 8 1.96 8.70 11.61
CA PRO A 8 3.37 8.34 11.71
C PRO A 8 3.51 6.83 11.99
N LEU A 9 4.49 6.20 11.34
CA LEU A 9 4.96 4.85 11.64
C LEU A 9 6.43 4.93 12.02
N GLY A 10 6.68 5.11 13.32
CA GLY A 10 8.00 5.51 13.80
C GLY A 10 8.40 6.89 13.28
N ASP A 11 9.71 7.12 13.15
CA ASP A 11 10.23 8.44 12.78
C ASP A 11 10.37 8.64 11.27
N GLN A 12 10.39 7.56 10.49
CA GLN A 12 10.80 7.56 9.07
C GLN A 12 9.74 6.99 8.13
N ALA A 13 8.47 6.96 8.54
CA ALA A 13 7.41 6.51 7.66
C ALA A 13 6.05 7.16 7.93
N VAL A 14 5.27 7.24 6.86
CA VAL A 14 3.84 7.55 6.91
C VAL A 14 3.07 6.26 6.66
N LEU A 15 2.16 5.90 7.56
CA LEU A 15 1.18 4.84 7.39
C LEU A 15 -0.14 5.43 6.89
N ALA A 16 -0.52 5.06 5.68
CA ALA A 16 -1.79 5.43 5.06
C ALA A 16 -2.80 4.29 5.22
N SER A 17 -4.02 4.57 5.71
CA SER A 17 -5.11 3.60 5.84
C SER A 17 -6.17 3.79 4.76
N PHE A 18 -6.67 2.68 4.19
CA PHE A 18 -7.66 2.66 3.12
C PHE A 18 -8.89 1.83 3.49
N ALA A 19 -9.99 2.04 2.77
CA ALA A 19 -11.23 1.30 2.98
C ALA A 19 -11.15 -0.14 2.43
N ASP A 20 -10.36 -0.35 1.38
CA ASP A 20 -10.20 -1.62 0.69
C ASP A 20 -8.80 -1.74 0.07
N GLU A 21 -8.44 -2.98 -0.31
CA GLU A 21 -7.16 -3.31 -0.94
C GLU A 21 -6.99 -2.65 -2.32
N ALA A 22 -8.08 -2.40 -3.05
CA ALA A 22 -7.99 -1.78 -4.36
C ALA A 22 -7.56 -0.30 -4.26
N ALA A 23 -8.06 0.43 -3.26
CA ALA A 23 -7.69 1.81 -2.97
C ALA A 23 -6.24 1.91 -2.48
N GLU A 24 -5.84 0.99 -1.61
CA GLU A 24 -4.46 0.84 -1.15
C GLU A 24 -3.49 0.62 -2.33
N LEU A 25 -3.80 -0.35 -3.20
CA LEU A 25 -2.99 -0.66 -4.37
C LEU A 25 -2.87 0.52 -5.35
N ARG A 26 -3.98 1.25 -5.59
CA ARG A 26 -3.96 2.47 -6.44
C ARG A 26 -3.04 3.53 -5.84
N PHE A 27 -3.14 3.79 -4.54
CA PHE A 27 -2.28 4.76 -3.86
C PHE A 27 -0.81 4.40 -3.95
N ALA A 28 -0.43 3.16 -3.60
CA ALA A 28 0.97 2.75 -3.64
C ALA A 28 1.56 2.84 -5.05
N ARG A 29 0.77 2.48 -6.08
CA ARG A 29 1.16 2.64 -7.49
C ARG A 29 1.37 4.10 -7.85
N ALA A 30 0.48 5.00 -7.43
CA ALA A 30 0.61 6.44 -7.69
C ALA A 30 1.90 7.00 -7.08
N VAL A 31 2.21 6.64 -5.82
CA VAL A 31 3.47 7.05 -5.16
C VAL A 31 4.69 6.51 -5.91
N ARG A 32 4.69 5.21 -6.26
CA ARG A 32 5.78 4.57 -7.01
C ARG A 32 5.97 5.14 -8.41
N ARG A 33 4.91 5.54 -9.10
CA ARG A 33 4.97 6.18 -10.43
C ARG A 33 5.54 7.59 -10.37
N ARG A 34 5.18 8.35 -9.33
CA ARG A 34 5.66 9.72 -9.13
C ARG A 34 7.14 9.77 -8.78
N GLN A 35 7.68 8.71 -8.17
CA GLN A 35 9.08 8.61 -7.72
C GLN A 35 9.56 9.88 -6.99
N PRO A 36 8.90 10.32 -5.90
CA PRO A 36 9.39 11.47 -5.15
C PRO A 36 10.81 11.18 -4.65
N THR A 37 11.71 12.15 -4.75
CA THR A 37 13.14 11.96 -4.42
C THR A 37 13.38 11.62 -2.95
N TRP A 38 12.42 11.92 -2.06
CA TRP A 38 12.47 11.66 -0.63
C TRP A 38 11.94 10.28 -0.22
N VAL A 39 11.26 9.56 -1.12
CA VAL A 39 10.71 8.21 -0.83
C VAL A 39 11.81 7.18 -0.98
N GLN A 40 12.04 6.40 0.07
CA GLN A 40 12.96 5.26 0.05
C GLN A 40 12.26 3.96 -0.35
N ASP A 41 11.06 3.71 0.19
CA ASP A 41 10.28 2.51 -0.12
C ASP A 41 8.77 2.74 0.09
N VAL A 42 7.96 1.92 -0.56
CA VAL A 42 6.50 1.88 -0.44
C VAL A 42 6.08 0.44 -0.21
N VAL A 43 5.56 0.12 0.97
CA VAL A 43 5.17 -1.24 1.37
C VAL A 43 3.66 -1.33 1.49
N LEU A 44 3.08 -2.30 0.79
CA LEU A 44 1.65 -2.64 0.79
C LEU A 44 1.36 -3.69 1.89
N ALA A 45 0.23 -3.54 2.58
CA ALA A 45 -0.22 -4.43 3.65
C ALA A 45 -1.75 -4.38 3.79
N TYR A 46 -2.44 -5.19 2.98
CA TYR A 46 -3.89 -5.37 2.96
C TYR A 46 -4.68 -4.07 2.73
N THR A 47 -4.98 -3.31 3.79
CA THR A 47 -5.68 -2.02 3.71
C THR A 47 -4.80 -0.84 4.13
N THR A 48 -3.48 -1.05 4.19
CA THR A 48 -2.54 -0.02 4.63
C THR A 48 -1.31 0.05 3.74
N VAL A 49 -0.76 1.26 3.57
CA VAL A 49 0.52 1.49 2.88
C VAL A 49 1.47 2.21 3.80
N ALA A 50 2.66 1.65 4.01
CA ALA A 50 3.77 2.36 4.63
C ALA A 50 4.63 3.03 3.54
N VAL A 51 4.83 4.33 3.64
CA VAL A 51 5.76 5.09 2.78
C VAL A 51 6.95 5.50 3.64
N PHE A 52 8.10 4.88 3.40
CA PHE A 52 9.35 5.16 4.09
C PHE A 52 10.07 6.34 3.43
N PHE A 53 10.64 7.23 4.24
CA PHE A 53 11.31 8.43 3.78
C PHE A 53 12.61 8.69 4.55
N ASN A 54 13.52 9.43 3.93
CA ASN A 54 14.76 9.84 4.58
C ASN A 54 14.56 11.15 5.37
N LEU A 55 15.01 11.18 6.63
CA LEU A 55 14.91 12.37 7.49
C LEU A 55 15.77 13.54 7.04
N ASP A 56 16.86 13.27 6.30
CA ASP A 56 17.71 14.32 5.75
C ASP A 56 17.02 15.07 4.60
N ASP A 57 16.02 14.45 3.95
CA ASP A 57 15.33 14.99 2.78
C ASP A 57 13.96 15.58 3.14
N ILE A 58 13.23 14.98 4.08
CA ILE A 58 11.87 15.39 4.46
C ILE A 58 11.51 15.00 5.89
N ASN A 59 10.56 15.71 6.49
CA ASN A 59 9.95 15.32 7.76
C ASN A 59 8.52 14.77 7.57
N TYR A 60 7.98 14.15 8.62
CA TYR A 60 6.64 13.56 8.60
C TYR A 60 5.55 14.52 8.11
N ALA A 61 5.53 15.76 8.61
CA ALA A 61 4.45 16.70 8.30
C ALA A 61 4.45 17.09 6.81
N ALA A 62 5.64 17.32 6.24
CA ALA A 62 5.79 17.60 4.82
C ALA A 62 5.46 16.37 3.96
N ALA A 63 5.94 15.18 4.34
CA ALA A 63 5.66 13.94 3.61
C ALA A 63 4.16 13.62 3.60
N ALA A 64 3.48 13.71 4.75
CA ALA A 64 2.04 13.50 4.86
C ALA A 64 1.26 14.52 4.02
N ALA A 65 1.65 15.80 4.04
CA ALA A 65 1.01 16.83 3.23
C ALA A 65 1.17 16.58 1.72
N GLU A 66 2.37 16.20 1.26
CA GLU A 66 2.60 15.85 -0.16
C GLU A 66 1.78 14.63 -0.58
N LEU A 67 1.77 13.57 0.25
CA LEU A 67 1.00 12.36 -0.02
C LEU A 67 -0.50 12.68 -0.08
N GLN A 68 -1.01 13.50 0.83
CA GLN A 68 -2.41 13.92 0.84
C GLN A 68 -2.81 14.72 -0.40
N GLN A 69 -1.93 15.62 -0.88
CA GLN A 69 -2.16 16.37 -2.12
C GLN A 69 -2.12 15.48 -3.37
N SER A 70 -1.34 14.40 -3.33
CA SER A 70 -1.23 13.44 -4.44
C SER A 70 -2.36 12.39 -4.47
N SER A 71 -3.00 12.14 -3.32
CA SER A 71 -4.04 11.12 -3.14
C SER A 71 -5.30 11.24 -4.04
N PRO A 72 -5.78 12.44 -4.46
CA PRO A 72 -7.00 12.53 -5.26
C PRO A 72 -6.82 12.19 -6.76
N LEU A 73 -5.60 12.16 -7.27
CA LEU A 73 -5.36 12.25 -8.71
C LEU A 73 -5.48 10.93 -9.49
N ASP A 74 -5.53 9.77 -8.84
CA ASP A 74 -5.50 8.47 -9.53
C ASP A 74 -6.56 7.46 -9.05
N VAL A 75 -7.51 7.88 -8.22
CA VAL A 75 -8.56 6.98 -7.69
C VAL A 75 -9.51 6.48 -8.79
N SER A 76 -9.64 7.24 -9.88
CA SER A 76 -10.50 6.91 -11.03
C SER A 76 -9.80 6.10 -12.13
N ALA A 77 -8.51 5.81 -12.00
CA ALA A 77 -7.82 4.98 -12.99
C ALA A 77 -8.37 3.55 -12.96
N PRO A 78 -8.65 2.94 -14.12
CA PRO A 78 -9.07 1.55 -14.16
C PRO A 78 -7.97 0.67 -13.55
N PRO A 79 -8.35 -0.38 -12.80
CA PRO A 79 -7.36 -1.32 -12.28
C PRO A 79 -6.57 -1.91 -13.45
N GLU A 80 -5.24 -1.79 -13.43
CA GLU A 80 -4.42 -2.51 -14.40
C GLU A 80 -4.64 -4.00 -14.22
N GLU A 81 -4.99 -4.68 -15.30
CA GLU A 81 -5.17 -6.14 -15.31
C GLU A 81 -3.85 -6.81 -14.94
N GLY A 82 -3.87 -7.53 -13.82
CA GLY A 82 -2.74 -8.35 -13.42
C GLY A 82 -2.48 -9.47 -14.42
N ARG A 83 -1.25 -9.98 -14.45
CA ARG A 83 -0.94 -11.18 -15.22
C ARG A 83 -1.41 -12.41 -14.44
N LEU A 84 -2.29 -13.21 -15.04
CA LEU A 84 -2.67 -14.50 -14.48
C LEU A 84 -1.49 -15.47 -14.57
N HIS A 85 -1.08 -16.03 -13.43
CA HIS A 85 -0.07 -17.08 -13.35
C HIS A 85 -0.72 -18.35 -12.81
N SER A 86 -0.53 -19.48 -13.50
CA SER A 86 -0.97 -20.79 -13.03
C SER A 86 0.18 -21.49 -12.30
N ILE A 87 -0.01 -21.84 -11.04
CA ILE A 87 1.00 -22.50 -10.20
C ILE A 87 0.47 -23.89 -9.84
N PRO A 88 1.15 -24.99 -10.23
CA PRO A 88 0.73 -26.33 -9.85
C PRO A 88 0.91 -26.54 -8.34
N CYS A 89 -0.15 -27.00 -7.67
CA CYS A 89 -0.16 -27.29 -6.24
C CYS A 89 -0.52 -28.76 -6.01
N CYS A 90 0.24 -29.44 -5.14
CA CYS A 90 -0.05 -30.80 -4.69
C CYS A 90 -1.00 -30.73 -3.48
N TYR A 91 -2.26 -31.10 -3.69
CA TYR A 91 -3.28 -31.12 -2.63
C TYR A 91 -3.37 -32.50 -1.93
N GLU A 92 -2.70 -33.51 -2.48
CA GLU A 92 -2.70 -34.89 -2.03
C GLU A 92 -2.11 -35.08 -0.63
N TYR A 93 -1.23 -34.18 -0.18
CA TYR A 93 -0.67 -34.22 1.18
C TYR A 93 -1.65 -33.77 2.27
N GLN A 94 -2.79 -33.17 1.90
CA GLN A 94 -3.96 -32.87 2.74
C GLN A 94 -3.68 -32.31 4.16
N LEU A 95 -2.57 -31.59 4.38
CA LEU A 95 -2.11 -31.18 5.71
C LEU A 95 -3.20 -30.48 6.54
N ASP A 96 -3.79 -29.44 5.98
CA ASP A 96 -4.87 -28.65 6.59
C ASP A 96 -6.19 -28.73 5.80
N LEU A 97 -6.24 -29.52 4.72
CA LEU A 97 -7.34 -29.45 3.75
C LEU A 97 -8.69 -29.83 4.36
N ALA A 98 -8.72 -30.85 5.23
CA ALA A 98 -9.93 -31.27 5.93
C ALA A 98 -10.48 -30.16 6.83
N ARG A 99 -9.59 -29.46 7.58
CA ARG A 99 -9.96 -28.37 8.48
C ARG A 99 -10.47 -27.13 7.76
N VAL A 100 -9.97 -26.84 6.56
CA VAL A 100 -10.40 -25.69 5.74
C VAL A 100 -11.76 -25.93 5.07
N ALA A 101 -12.17 -27.20 4.91
CA ALA A 101 -13.42 -27.57 4.24
C ALA A 101 -14.66 -27.56 5.16
N GLU A 102 -14.46 -27.42 6.47
CA GLU A 102 -15.53 -27.23 7.48
C GLU A 102 -16.09 -25.80 7.43
#